data_AF-A0A950NIW8-F1
#
_entry.id   AF-A0A950NIW8-F1
#
_cell.length_a   1.000
_cell.length_b   1.000
_cell.length_c   1.000
_cell.angle_alpha   90.00
_cell.angle_beta   90.00
_cell.angle_gamma   90.00
#
_symmetry.space_group_name_H-M   'P 1'
#
loop_
_entity.id
_entity.type
_entity.pdbx_description
1 polymer ?
#
loop_
_entity_poly.entity_id
_entity_poly.type
_entity_poly.pdbx_seq_one_letter_code
_entity_poly.pdbx_strand_id
1 'polypeptide(L)' 'MFGQEYELVVYRHNWGEDRVYFHNGEGTLCSLPATWTDAIPPDPFVAVAAGRCHFRWQDLLQLAEMIAAMEGEKGDHV' A
#
# COMPACT_ATOMS: atom_id res chain seq x y z
N MET A 1 13.65 -2.93 4.43
CA MET A 1 13.71 -4.18 3.64
C MET A 1 12.41 -4.23 2.86
N PHE A 2 12.44 -3.79 1.60
CA PHE A 2 11.26 -3.73 0.73
C PHE A 2 11.54 -4.63 -0.48
N GLY A 3 10.51 -5.34 -0.97
CA GLY A 3 10.63 -6.20 -2.15
C GLY A 3 11.09 -7.63 -1.86
N GLN A 4 10.45 -8.32 -0.92
CA GLN A 4 10.71 -9.74 -0.71
C GLN A 4 9.85 -10.59 -1.65
N GLU A 5 10.50 -11.46 -2.40
CA GLU A 5 9.85 -12.37 -3.35
C GLU A 5 9.49 -13.69 -2.67
N TYR A 6 8.33 -14.23 -3.03
CA TYR A 6 7.85 -15.52 -2.56
C TYR A 6 7.26 -16.31 -3.73
N GLU A 7 7.35 -17.63 -3.66
CA GLU A 7 6.69 -18.49 -4.63
C GLU A 7 5.18 -18.47 -4.40
N LEU A 8 4.43 -18.14 -5.46
CA LEU A 8 2.98 -18.21 -5.46
C LEU A 8 2.55 -19.67 -5.47
N VAL A 9 1.94 -20.11 -4.37
CA VAL A 9 1.38 -21.46 -4.24
C VAL A 9 0.01 -21.52 -4.90
N VAL A 10 -0.88 -20.58 -4.56
CA VAL A 10 -2.26 -20.53 -5.07
C VAL A 10 -2.73 -19.09 -5.16
N TYR A 11 -3.44 -18.78 -6.25
CA TYR A 11 -4.30 -17.61 -6.36
C TYR A 11 -5.77 -18.04 -6.24
N ARG A 12 -6.55 -17.40 -5.36
CA ARG A 12 -7.95 -17.77 -5.14
C ARG A 12 -8.81 -16.57 -4.76
N HIS A 13 -10.01 -16.52 -5.34
CA HIS A 13 -11.07 -15.60 -4.92
C HIS A 13 -11.82 -16.19 -3.72
N ASN A 14 -11.75 -15.53 -2.57
CA ASN A 14 -12.44 -15.94 -1.34
C ASN A 14 -13.19 -14.76 -0.75
N TRP A 15 -14.47 -14.97 -0.41
CA TRP A 15 -15.30 -13.97 0.30
C TRP A 15 -15.31 -12.56 -0.31
N GLY A 16 -15.23 -12.46 -1.64
CA GLY A 16 -15.25 -11.18 -2.37
C GLY A 16 -13.88 -10.53 -2.58
N GLU A 17 -12.79 -11.17 -2.15
CA GLU A 17 -11.42 -10.68 -2.31
C GLU A 17 -10.53 -11.71 -3.00
N ASP A 18 -9.71 -11.25 -3.94
CA ASP A 18 -8.65 -12.05 -4.54
C ASP A 18 -7.46 -12.15 -3.58
N ARG A 19 -7.02 -13.37 -3.29
CA ARG A 19 -5.94 -13.65 -2.36
C ARG A 19 -4.86 -14.52 -2.97
N VAL A 20 -3.63 -14.26 -2.57
CA VAL A 20 -2.45 -15.08 -2.89
C VAL A 20 -2.00 -15.84 -1.67
N TYR A 21 -1.56 -17.08 -1.89
CA TYR A 21 -1.01 -17.96 -0.88
C TYR A 21 0.45 -18.26 -1.20
N PHE A 22 1.32 -18.24 -0.19
CA PHE A 22 2.75 -18.47 -0.33
C PHE A 22 3.32 -19.08 0.95
N HIS A 23 4.51 -19.68 0.87
CA HIS A 23 5.26 -20.09 2.06
C HIS A 23 6.18 -18.98 2.53
N ASN A 24 6.13 -18.62 3.81
CA ASN A 24 7.08 -17.69 4.39
C ASN A 24 8.48 -18.33 4.59
N GLY A 25 9.44 -17.58 5.11
CA GLY A 25 10.81 -18.09 5.36
C GLY A 25 10.90 -19.25 6.34
N GLU A 26 9.85 -19.53 7.11
CA GLU A 26 9.74 -20.66 8.04
C GLU A 26 8.97 -21.84 7.43
N GLY A 27 8.58 -21.75 6.16
CA GLY A 27 7.78 -22.78 5.46
C GLY A 27 6.29 -22.77 5.82
N THR A 28 5.82 -21.79 6.58
CA THR A 28 4.40 -21.69 6.94
C THR A 28 3.59 -21.12 5.78
N LEU A 29 2.43 -21.73 5.48
CA LEU A 29 1.51 -21.23 4.47
C LEU A 29 0.81 -19.97 4.96
N CYS A 30 1.04 -18.85 4.29
CA CYS A 30 0.46 -17.55 4.58
C CYS A 30 -0.46 -17.10 3.44
N SER A 31 -1.32 -16.10 3.70
CA SER A 31 -2.14 -15.48 2.66
C SER A 31 -2.18 -13.96 2.78
N LEU A 32 -2.17 -13.28 1.64
CA LEU A 32 -2.31 -11.83 1.53
C LEU A 32 -3.36 -11.47 0.47
N PRO A 33 -4.01 -10.30 0.55
CA PRO A 33 -4.76 -9.75 -0.56
C PRO A 33 -3.87 -9.62 -1.79
N ALA A 34 -4.36 -10.05 -2.95
CA ALA A 34 -3.65 -9.89 -4.22
C ALA A 34 -3.38 -8.42 -4.56
N THR A 35 -4.24 -7.50 -4.10
CA THR A 35 -4.08 -6.05 -4.25
C THR A 35 -2.86 -5.47 -3.53
N TRP A 36 -2.24 -6.24 -2.62
CA TRP A 36 -1.03 -5.85 -1.92
C TRP A 36 0.24 -6.42 -2.54
N THR A 37 0.12 -7.21 -3.61
CA THR A 37 1.23 -7.82 -4.32
C THR A 37 1.20 -7.42 -5.79
N ASP A 38 2.21 -7.84 -6.53
CA ASP A 38 2.31 -7.71 -7.99
C ASP A 38 1.63 -8.86 -8.74
N ALA A 39 0.91 -9.75 -8.03
CA ALA A 39 0.24 -10.90 -8.63
C ALA A 39 -0.96 -10.51 -9.50
N ILE A 40 -1.45 -9.27 -9.38
CA ILE A 40 -2.46 -8.70 -10.27
C ILE A 40 -1.91 -7.45 -10.94
N PRO A 41 -2.33 -7.15 -12.18
CA PRO A 41 -1.98 -5.88 -12.81
C PRO A 41 -2.45 -4.70 -11.95
N PRO A 42 -1.75 -3.56 -12.00
CA PRO A 42 -2.22 -2.35 -11.34
C PRO A 42 -3.64 -2.01 -11.76
N ASP A 43 -4.43 -1.53 -10.80
CA ASP A 43 -5.79 -1.07 -11.07
C ASP A 43 -5.80 -0.04 -12.23
N PRO A 44 -6.71 -0.16 -13.22
CA PRO A 44 -6.71 0.70 -14.39
C PRO A 44 -6.82 2.19 -14.05
N PHE A 45 -7.55 2.56 -12.99
CA PHE A 45 -7.63 3.94 -12.55
C PHE A 45 -6.28 4.42 -12.02
N VAL A 46 -5.59 3.60 -11.22
CA VAL A 46 -4.22 3.91 -10.77
C VAL A 46 -3.25 4.06 -11.96
N ALA A 47 -3.32 3.16 -12.93
CA ALA A 47 -2.49 3.20 -14.13
C ALA A 47 -2.73 4.46 -14.98
N VAL A 48 -4.00 4.83 -15.21
CA VAL A 48 -4.38 6.03 -15.95
C VAL A 48 -4.04 7.31 -15.19
N ALA A 49 -4.23 7.30 -13.88
CA ALA A 49 -3.88 8.41 -13.01
C ALA A 49 -2.39 8.75 -13.10
N ALA A 50 -1.52 7.74 -13.17
CA ALA A 50 -0.07 7.87 -13.33
C ALA A 50 0.53 8.92 -12.37
N GLY A 51 0.09 8.90 -11.10
CA GLY A 51 0.55 9.82 -10.07
C GLY A 51 -0.05 11.23 -10.12
N ARG A 52 -1.02 11.51 -10.98
CA ARG A 52 -1.68 12.82 -11.10
C ARG A 52 -2.99 12.95 -10.33
N CYS A 53 -3.39 11.91 -9.59
CA CYS A 53 -4.55 12.02 -8.70
C CYS A 53 -4.26 13.00 -7.57
N HIS A 54 -5.26 13.81 -7.22
CA HIS A 54 -5.24 14.56 -5.97
C HIS A 54 -5.41 13.60 -4.78
N PHE A 55 -4.86 13.98 -3.63
CA PHE A 55 -4.97 13.22 -2.38
C PHE A 55 -4.36 11.81 -2.42
N ARG A 56 -3.22 11.63 -3.11
CA ARG A 56 -2.44 10.39 -2.94
C ARG A 56 -1.96 10.30 -1.50
N TRP A 57 -1.73 9.08 -1.01
CA TRP A 57 -1.30 8.86 0.38
C TRP A 57 -0.06 9.69 0.74
N GLN A 58 0.91 9.82 -0.17
CA GLN A 58 2.13 10.62 0.01
C GLN A 58 1.80 12.11 0.15
N ASP A 59 0.91 12.61 -0.70
CA ASP A 59 0.50 14.02 -0.68
C ASP A 59 -0.27 14.34 0.61
N LEU A 60 -1.09 13.40 1.10
CA LEU A 60 -1.81 13.51 2.37
C LEU A 60 -0.87 13.47 3.58
N LEU A 61 0.14 12.59 3.56
CA LEU A 61 1.13 12.54 4.63
C LEU A 61 1.94 13.83 4.68
N GLN A 62 2.42 14.30 3.52
CA GLN A 62 3.11 15.59 3.42
C GLN A 62 2.23 16.74 3.90
N LEU A 63 0.95 16.76 3.52
CA LEU A 63 0.01 17.77 4.00
C LEU A 63 -0.15 17.73 5.52
N ALA A 64 -0.26 16.54 6.12
CA ALA A 64 -0.35 16.38 7.57
C ALA A 64 0.91 16.90 8.29
N GLU A 65 2.10 16.60 7.75
CA GLU A 65 3.37 17.12 8.25
C GLU A 65 3.43 18.65 8.19
N MET A 66 2.97 19.25 7.09
CA MET A 66 2.90 20.71 6.94
C MET A 66 1.95 21.36 7.94
N ILE A 67 0.76 20.76 8.16
CA ILE A 67 -0.20 21.26 9.15
C ILE A 67 0.41 21.21 10.55
N ALA A 68 1.04 20.10 10.92
CA ALA A 68 1.69 19.94 12.22
C ALA A 68 2.81 20.97 12.45
N ALA A 69 3.60 21.27 11.42
CA ALA A 69 4.64 22.31 11.50
C ALA A 69 4.04 23.71 11.75
N MET A 70 2.96 24.07 11.05
CA MET A 70 2.29 25.37 11.24
C MET A 70 1.66 25.53 12.62
N GLU A 71 1.15 24.44 13.20
CA GLU A 71 0.62 24.45 14.58
C GLU A 71 1.74 24.63 15.62
N GLY A 72 2.91 24.02 15.39
CA GLY A 72 4.10 24.21 16.22
C GLY A 72 4.65 25.64 16.19
N GLU A 73 4.71 26.26 15.01
CA GLU A 73 5.15 27.66 14.84
C GLU A 73 4.21 28.67 15.52
N LYS A 74 2.90 28.37 15.56
CA LYS A 74 1.92 29.20 16.29
C LYS A 74 2.12 29.19 17.81
N GLY A 75 2.81 28.19 18.37
CA GLY A 75 3.08 28.07 19.80
C GLY A 75 4.32 28.87 20.29
N ASP A 76 5.21 29.26 19.39
CA ASP A 76 6.50 29.93 19.70
C ASP A 76 6.42 31.47 19.60
N HIS A 77 5.25 31.99 19.22
CA HIS A 77 4.95 33.42 19.12
C HIS A 77 3.98 33.93 20.21
N VAL A 78 3.85 33.21 21.32
CA VAL A 78 3.09 33.63 22.52
C VAL A 78 4.01 33.75 23.73
#